data_AF-A0A7S1PI67-F1
#
_entry.id   AF-A0A7S1PI67-F1
#
_cell.length_a   1.000
_cell.length_b   1.000
_cell.length_c   1.000
_cell.angle_alpha   90.00
_cell.angle_beta   90.00
_cell.angle_gamma   90.00
#
_symmetry.space_group_name_H-M   'P 1'
#
loop_
_entity.id
_entity.type
_entity.pdbx_description
1 polymer ?
#
loop_
_entity_poly.entity_id
_entity_poly.type
_entity_poly.pdbx_seq_one_letter_code
_entity_poly.pdbx_strand_id
1 'polypeptide(L)'
;WAVPCAGLDVPLMEITPAMQAAHRKACERLRDPGCWTLHTVVVVDQSGSMRKTDVTGGATRSDTVWLTVALDIVAKQLQSGESKATDVLTVVCMHATSRVLIDRKPMDWVVFNKVIHLLRTSEPLMQGNYLPAVDLAGQLLSSNPSGSCALMLLFLSDGKPSDTWQTTASGQKVRTRSMQDFEQDIVCKIDSLSSRFGRRLTIGTIGVAAETENFGVLEAMAARPEEFGARGRFQRASLAAASIAFAMSSLAASLSETKLELTSGDTSSHRRVRDVRREVQGAGDDLVLCEGWTSYKVTDANIHHVKWNKQERTWHRVPLHLQESRVLAIAMREHYFGEGAERLVRGLRLVGPDVKMFVGPRLVAKESRYVHDLEDSDPRKFQRGFCDTQSKAQWLAEVFNARLAKLPGVDNRTPRVSFLECSVYMLDVHKGKRIGLLVEKMLDPKGYKKWNNNAGYVDGMPLHLQAMDGADLGGLQAVAEAFSEEGLDSEDEESKLCASKGFYEISIQESDVPQAFSHFTYRKTQRRMLVCDLQRVLDENSTPPRFEFTDPVIHYRSRTGRQQVFGRTDNGTKGFHRFFETHECSDLCRMLNRRFVRQGEAEVLW
;
A
#
# COMPACT_ATOMS: atom_id res chain seq x y z
N TRP A 1 -12.45 38.30 -24.66
CA TRP A 1 -12.69 37.01 -23.99
C TRP A 1 -12.76 35.95 -25.08
N ALA A 2 -11.98 34.88 -25.03
CA ALA A 2 -12.24 33.73 -25.90
C ALA A 2 -13.56 33.10 -25.42
N VAL A 3 -14.52 32.82 -26.31
CA VAL A 3 -15.80 32.22 -25.91
C VAL A 3 -15.47 30.88 -25.24
N PRO A 4 -15.93 30.62 -23.98
CA PRO A 4 -15.74 29.32 -23.35
C PRO A 4 -16.21 28.21 -24.30
N CYS A 5 -15.44 27.13 -24.42
CA CYS A 5 -15.73 26.04 -25.33
C CYS A 5 -15.79 26.41 -26.83
N ALA A 6 -15.13 27.49 -27.27
CA ALA A 6 -15.08 27.82 -28.69
C ALA A 6 -14.56 26.63 -29.51
N GLY A 7 -15.43 26.00 -30.30
CA GLY A 7 -15.12 24.82 -31.11
C GLY A 7 -15.17 23.47 -30.37
N LEU A 8 -15.58 23.44 -29.11
CA LEU A 8 -15.71 22.23 -28.27
C LEU A 8 -17.18 22.04 -27.86
N ASP A 9 -17.97 21.33 -28.66
CA ASP A 9 -19.37 21.01 -28.29
C ASP A 9 -19.48 19.60 -27.72
N VAL A 10 -19.35 19.50 -26.38
CA VAL A 10 -19.71 18.27 -25.68
C VAL A 10 -21.21 18.32 -25.37
N PRO A 11 -22.03 17.39 -25.91
CA PRO A 11 -23.46 17.41 -25.70
C PRO A 11 -23.81 17.11 -24.23
N LEU A 12 -24.90 17.72 -23.76
CA LEU A 12 -25.49 17.32 -22.49
C LEU A 12 -26.14 15.95 -22.64
N MET A 13 -26.05 15.14 -21.59
CA MET A 13 -26.77 13.87 -21.52
C MET A 13 -28.25 14.13 -21.26
N GLU A 14 -29.12 13.40 -21.96
CA GLU A 14 -30.55 13.43 -21.68
C GLU A 14 -30.83 12.76 -20.32
N ILE A 15 -31.37 13.53 -19.38
CA ILE A 15 -31.65 13.04 -18.02
C ILE A 15 -33.09 12.56 -17.94
N THR A 16 -33.26 11.24 -17.87
CA THR A 16 -34.58 10.63 -17.68
C THR A 16 -35.10 10.83 -16.25
N PRO A 17 -36.44 10.74 -16.02
CA PRO A 17 -37.00 10.78 -14.68
C PRO A 17 -36.42 9.71 -13.72
N ALA A 18 -36.06 8.54 -14.26
CA ALA A 18 -35.45 7.46 -13.49
C ALA A 18 -34.03 7.84 -13.02
N MET A 19 -33.22 8.44 -13.90
CA MET A 19 -31.88 8.93 -13.54
C MET A 19 -31.96 10.02 -12.47
N GLN A 20 -32.92 10.95 -12.61
CA GLN A 20 -33.14 12.00 -11.60
C GLN A 20 -33.57 11.42 -10.25
N ALA A 21 -34.43 10.39 -10.24
CA ALA A 21 -34.84 9.71 -9.01
C ALA A 21 -33.65 8.95 -8.37
N ALA A 22 -32.83 8.27 -9.16
CA ALA A 22 -31.62 7.60 -8.68
C ALA A 22 -30.62 8.58 -8.08
N HIS A 23 -30.39 9.73 -8.71
CA HIS A 23 -29.54 10.81 -8.20
C HIS A 23 -30.02 11.31 -6.83
N ARG A 24 -31.32 11.56 -6.67
CA ARG A 24 -31.89 11.99 -5.38
C ARG A 24 -31.70 10.94 -4.29
N LYS A 25 -31.98 9.67 -4.59
CA LYS A 25 -31.80 8.56 -3.66
C LYS A 25 -30.33 8.40 -3.25
N ALA A 26 -29.41 8.53 -4.20
CA ALA A 26 -27.98 8.50 -3.92
C ALA A 26 -27.55 9.69 -3.04
N CYS A 27 -27.99 10.91 -3.36
CA CYS A 27 -27.75 12.09 -2.53
C CYS A 27 -28.25 11.93 -1.09
N GLU A 28 -29.42 11.33 -0.89
CA GLU A 28 -29.96 11.05 0.45
C GLU A 28 -29.10 10.04 1.20
N ARG A 29 -28.72 8.94 0.54
CA ARG A 29 -27.82 7.93 1.11
C ARG A 29 -26.47 8.52 1.52
N LEU A 30 -25.88 9.36 0.67
CA LEU A 30 -24.57 9.97 0.89
C LEU A 30 -24.53 11.00 2.03
N ARG A 31 -25.67 11.35 2.64
CA ARG A 31 -25.69 12.13 3.89
C ARG A 31 -25.03 11.40 5.06
N ASP A 32 -24.98 10.07 5.01
CA ASP A 32 -24.19 9.26 5.92
C ASP A 32 -22.78 9.03 5.36
N PRO A 33 -21.72 9.64 5.93
CA PRO A 33 -20.35 9.42 5.47
C PRO A 33 -19.89 7.96 5.61
N GLY A 34 -20.50 7.18 6.50
CA GLY A 34 -20.15 5.77 6.70
C GLY A 34 -20.44 4.88 5.49
N CYS A 35 -21.31 5.32 4.58
CA CYS A 35 -21.62 4.55 3.37
C CYS A 35 -20.70 4.87 2.18
N TRP A 36 -19.81 5.86 2.29
CA TRP A 36 -18.96 6.27 1.17
C TRP A 36 -17.91 5.20 0.90
N THR A 37 -17.70 4.88 -0.38
CA THR A 37 -16.63 3.96 -0.82
C THR A 37 -15.41 4.70 -1.35
N LEU A 38 -15.62 5.90 -1.88
CA LEU A 38 -14.59 6.80 -2.38
C LEU A 38 -15.01 8.25 -2.14
N HIS A 39 -14.06 9.10 -1.78
CA HIS A 39 -14.22 10.54 -1.82
C HIS A 39 -13.14 11.17 -2.70
N THR A 40 -13.55 11.67 -3.86
CA THR A 40 -12.71 12.40 -4.80
C THR A 40 -12.92 13.89 -4.61
N VAL A 41 -11.87 14.61 -4.23
CA VAL A 41 -11.83 16.07 -4.20
C VAL A 41 -10.98 16.55 -5.35
N VAL A 42 -11.60 17.21 -6.33
CA VAL A 42 -10.91 17.82 -7.47
C VAL A 42 -10.75 19.30 -7.21
N VAL A 43 -9.52 19.79 -7.19
CA VAL A 43 -9.18 21.21 -7.17
C VAL A 43 -8.91 21.66 -8.60
N VAL A 44 -9.74 22.57 -9.09
CA VAL A 44 -9.71 23.11 -10.45
C VAL A 44 -9.17 24.54 -10.39
N ASP A 45 -8.04 24.77 -11.03
CA ASP A 45 -7.50 26.11 -11.23
C ASP A 45 -8.33 26.90 -12.25
N GLN A 46 -8.83 28.05 -11.82
CA GLN A 46 -9.53 29.03 -12.64
C GLN A 46 -8.89 30.42 -12.49
N SER A 47 -7.57 30.46 -12.28
CA SER A 47 -6.78 31.68 -12.29
C SER A 47 -6.72 32.29 -13.70
N GLY A 48 -6.34 33.57 -13.77
CA GLY A 48 -6.34 34.30 -15.03
C GLY A 48 -5.41 33.73 -16.12
N SER A 49 -4.37 32.97 -15.76
CA SER A 49 -3.45 32.30 -16.70
C SER A 49 -4.09 31.10 -17.39
N MET A 50 -5.17 30.54 -16.83
CA MET A 50 -5.92 29.42 -17.42
C MET A 50 -6.71 29.81 -18.68
N ARG A 51 -6.72 31.10 -19.04
CA ARG A 51 -7.33 31.63 -20.28
C ARG A 51 -6.46 31.46 -21.52
N LYS A 52 -5.19 31.10 -21.36
CA LYS A 52 -4.29 30.91 -22.49
C LYS A 52 -4.83 29.81 -23.40
N THR A 53 -4.83 30.08 -24.70
CA THR A 53 -5.22 29.15 -25.77
C THR A 53 -3.98 28.45 -26.35
N ASP A 54 -3.03 28.12 -25.49
CA ASP A 54 -1.81 27.39 -25.85
C ASP A 54 -1.99 25.87 -25.73
N VAL A 55 -3.26 25.44 -25.71
CA VAL A 55 -3.66 24.05 -25.81
C VAL A 55 -3.96 23.66 -27.27
N THR A 56 -3.62 22.43 -27.66
CA THR A 56 -3.94 21.86 -28.97
C THR A 56 -5.41 22.09 -29.33
N GLY A 57 -5.68 22.53 -30.57
CA GLY A 57 -7.03 22.83 -31.02
C GLY A 57 -7.54 24.22 -30.63
N GLY A 58 -6.70 25.07 -30.03
CA GLY A 58 -7.04 26.46 -29.70
C GLY A 58 -7.95 26.62 -28.48
N ALA A 59 -8.23 25.52 -27.77
CA ALA A 59 -8.96 25.52 -26.51
C ALA A 59 -8.18 26.26 -25.41
N THR A 60 -8.88 26.78 -24.40
CA THR A 60 -8.20 27.32 -23.23
C THR A 60 -7.71 26.19 -22.31
N ARG A 61 -6.69 26.47 -21.49
CA ARG A 61 -6.28 25.55 -20.41
C ARG A 61 -7.47 25.21 -19.49
N SER A 62 -8.36 26.18 -19.21
CA SER A 62 -9.59 25.96 -18.44
C SER A 62 -10.55 24.98 -19.10
N ASP A 63 -10.77 25.09 -20.42
CA ASP A 63 -11.63 24.16 -21.16
C ASP A 63 -11.11 22.73 -20.98
N THR A 64 -9.80 22.54 -21.09
CA THR A 64 -9.13 21.25 -20.93
C THR A 64 -9.35 20.65 -19.55
N VAL A 65 -9.26 21.48 -18.50
CA VAL A 65 -9.51 21.04 -17.12
C VAL A 65 -10.94 20.56 -16.95
N TRP A 66 -11.93 21.31 -17.41
CA TRP A 66 -13.33 20.91 -17.25
C TRP A 66 -13.70 19.69 -18.11
N LEU A 67 -13.13 19.58 -19.31
CA LEU A 67 -13.25 18.39 -20.15
C LEU A 67 -12.68 17.16 -19.45
N THR A 68 -11.51 17.27 -18.82
CA THR A 68 -10.91 16.18 -18.04
C THR A 68 -11.83 15.73 -16.91
N VAL A 69 -12.44 16.66 -16.17
CA VAL A 69 -13.39 16.32 -15.10
C VAL A 69 -14.64 15.64 -15.67
N ALA A 70 -15.20 16.16 -16.76
CA ALA A 70 -16.43 15.60 -17.33
C ALA A 70 -16.21 14.23 -17.96
N LEU A 71 -15.21 14.10 -18.83
CA LEU A 71 -15.01 12.91 -19.66
C LEU A 71 -14.26 11.82 -18.91
N ASP A 72 -13.12 12.14 -18.31
CA ASP A 72 -12.24 11.11 -17.75
C ASP A 72 -12.58 10.74 -16.30
N ILE A 73 -13.00 11.72 -15.48
CA ILE A 73 -13.35 11.47 -14.07
C ILE A 73 -14.78 10.96 -13.93
N VAL A 74 -15.73 11.54 -14.67
CA VAL A 74 -17.16 11.18 -14.54
C VAL A 74 -17.59 10.19 -15.62
N ALA A 75 -17.57 10.56 -16.90
CA ALA A 75 -18.20 9.75 -17.95
C ALA A 75 -17.53 8.37 -18.12
N LYS A 76 -16.20 8.31 -18.16
CA LYS A 76 -15.46 7.05 -18.34
C LYS A 76 -15.75 6.06 -17.21
N GLN A 77 -15.79 6.54 -15.96
CA GLN A 77 -16.10 5.73 -14.78
C GLN A 77 -17.55 5.23 -14.77
N LEU A 78 -18.48 5.98 -15.39
CA LEU A 78 -19.87 5.55 -15.56
C LEU A 78 -20.03 4.53 -16.68
N GLN A 79 -19.34 4.75 -17.80
CA GLN A 79 -19.38 3.87 -18.97
C GLN A 79 -18.71 2.52 -18.71
N SER A 80 -17.63 2.50 -17.91
CA SER A 80 -16.97 1.26 -17.48
C SER A 80 -17.75 0.49 -16.42
N GLY A 81 -18.74 1.12 -15.77
CA GLY A 81 -19.46 0.54 -14.63
C GLY A 81 -18.63 0.45 -13.34
N GLU A 82 -17.45 1.09 -13.30
CA GLU A 82 -16.56 1.10 -12.13
C GLU A 82 -17.08 2.03 -11.02
N SER A 83 -17.85 3.06 -11.39
CA SER A 83 -18.44 4.01 -10.44
C SER A 83 -19.60 3.39 -9.68
N LYS A 84 -19.58 3.53 -8.34
CA LYS A 84 -20.68 3.15 -7.46
C LYS A 84 -21.47 4.36 -7.03
N ALA A 85 -22.76 4.18 -6.72
CA ALA A 85 -23.61 5.23 -6.14
C ALA A 85 -23.11 5.75 -4.77
N THR A 86 -22.15 5.05 -4.16
CA THR A 86 -21.47 5.40 -2.91
C THR A 86 -20.13 6.13 -3.13
N ASP A 87 -19.72 6.34 -4.38
CA ASP A 87 -18.56 7.15 -4.71
C ASP A 87 -18.94 8.63 -4.81
N VAL A 88 -18.17 9.48 -4.13
CA VAL A 88 -18.50 10.87 -3.87
C VAL A 88 -17.52 11.80 -4.59
N LEU A 89 -18.04 12.76 -5.35
CA LEU A 89 -17.27 13.81 -5.99
C LEU A 89 -17.52 15.17 -5.32
N THR A 90 -16.43 15.85 -4.98
CA THR A 90 -16.41 17.25 -4.60
C THR A 90 -15.51 18.01 -5.57
N VAL A 91 -15.98 19.15 -6.08
CA VAL A 91 -15.20 20.04 -6.95
C VAL A 91 -14.96 21.36 -6.23
N VAL A 92 -13.70 21.69 -6.01
CA VAL A 92 -13.20 22.95 -5.47
C VAL A 92 -12.67 23.78 -6.63
N CYS A 93 -13.16 25.01 -6.75
CA CYS A 93 -12.62 26.01 -7.66
C CYS A 93 -11.59 26.86 -6.93
N MET A 94 -10.43 27.02 -7.54
CA MET A 94 -9.34 27.89 -7.09
C MET A 94 -9.32 29.16 -7.96
N HIS A 95 -9.41 30.32 -7.30
CA HIS A 95 -9.44 31.66 -7.89
C HIS A 95 -8.86 32.62 -6.82
N ALA A 96 -9.30 33.89 -6.75
CA ALA A 96 -9.01 34.78 -5.62
C ALA A 96 -9.40 34.20 -4.24
N THR A 97 -10.40 33.32 -4.21
CA THR A 97 -10.77 32.51 -3.04
C THR A 97 -11.03 31.06 -3.48
N SER A 98 -10.91 30.11 -2.55
CA SER A 98 -11.23 28.71 -2.81
C SER A 98 -12.68 28.45 -2.43
N ARG A 99 -13.48 27.88 -3.33
CA ARG A 99 -14.91 27.63 -3.10
C ARG A 99 -15.33 26.26 -3.62
N VAL A 100 -16.32 25.65 -2.98
CA VAL A 100 -16.90 24.39 -3.43
C VAL A 100 -17.99 24.64 -4.47
N LEU A 101 -17.88 24.06 -5.66
CA LEU A 101 -18.88 24.15 -6.74
C LEU A 101 -19.82 22.94 -6.79
N ILE A 102 -19.27 21.77 -6.48
CA ILE A 102 -20.00 20.52 -6.34
C ILE A 102 -19.62 19.98 -4.97
N ASP A 103 -20.60 19.87 -4.08
CA ASP A 103 -20.37 19.39 -2.73
C ASP A 103 -20.92 17.97 -2.55
N ARG A 104 -19.99 17.02 -2.45
CA ARG A 104 -20.23 15.62 -2.07
C ARG A 104 -21.41 14.98 -2.81
N LYS A 105 -21.37 15.04 -4.14
CA LYS A 105 -22.41 14.47 -5.01
C LYS A 105 -22.02 13.09 -5.52
N PRO A 106 -23.00 12.21 -5.81
CA PRO A 106 -22.70 10.94 -6.45
C PRO A 106 -22.10 11.20 -7.84
N MET A 107 -21.17 10.35 -8.28
CA MET A 107 -20.73 10.38 -9.68
C MET A 107 -21.82 9.77 -10.55
N ASP A 108 -22.53 10.60 -11.32
CA ASP A 108 -23.59 10.20 -12.25
C ASP A 108 -23.75 11.22 -13.39
N TRP A 109 -24.65 10.91 -14.33
CA TRP A 109 -24.91 11.75 -15.49
C TRP A 109 -25.53 13.12 -15.15
N VAL A 110 -26.16 13.27 -13.98
CA VAL A 110 -26.66 14.58 -13.51
C VAL A 110 -25.47 15.46 -13.14
N VAL A 111 -24.49 14.90 -12.43
CA VAL A 111 -23.23 15.58 -12.11
C VAL A 111 -22.41 15.84 -13.37
N PHE A 112 -22.37 14.92 -14.34
CA PHE A 112 -21.75 15.14 -15.65
C PHE A 112 -22.27 16.42 -16.32
N ASN A 113 -23.60 16.56 -16.45
CA ASN A 113 -24.21 17.75 -17.03
C ASN A 113 -23.88 19.02 -16.24
N LYS A 114 -23.78 18.93 -14.91
CA LYS A 114 -23.37 20.07 -14.07
C LYS A 114 -21.93 20.48 -14.34
N VAL A 115 -21.01 19.54 -14.59
CA VAL A 115 -19.63 19.84 -14.99
C VAL A 115 -19.58 20.48 -16.38
N ILE A 116 -20.37 19.98 -17.35
CA ILE A 116 -20.47 20.61 -18.68
C ILE A 116 -21.05 22.03 -18.58
N HIS A 117 -21.97 22.29 -17.66
CA HIS A 117 -22.42 23.65 -17.41
C HIS A 117 -21.30 24.55 -16.86
N LEU A 118 -20.46 24.05 -15.96
CA LEU A 118 -19.28 24.78 -15.48
C LEU A 118 -18.29 25.06 -16.62
N LEU A 119 -17.99 24.06 -17.45
CA LEU A 119 -17.20 24.24 -18.68
C LEU A 119 -17.68 25.43 -19.52
N ARG A 120 -19.00 25.56 -19.73
CA ARG A 120 -19.62 26.59 -20.57
C ARG A 120 -19.74 27.97 -19.91
N THR A 121 -19.66 28.06 -18.58
CA THR A 121 -19.92 29.28 -17.81
C THR A 121 -18.72 29.79 -17.02
N SER A 122 -17.67 28.98 -16.92
CA SER A 122 -16.49 29.31 -16.17
C SER A 122 -15.73 30.47 -16.79
N GLU A 123 -15.39 31.44 -15.95
CA GLU A 123 -14.60 32.59 -16.35
C GLU A 123 -13.28 32.67 -15.54
N PRO A 124 -12.16 32.13 -16.05
CA PRO A 124 -10.91 32.14 -15.31
C PRO A 124 -10.37 33.56 -15.17
N LEU A 125 -10.22 34.00 -13.92
CA LEU A 125 -9.94 35.38 -13.56
C LEU A 125 -8.96 35.43 -12.38
N MET A 126 -8.47 36.64 -12.05
CA MET A 126 -7.66 36.90 -10.86
C MET A 126 -6.45 35.95 -10.65
N GLN A 127 -6.01 35.82 -9.40
CA GLN A 127 -4.83 35.09 -8.94
C GLN A 127 -5.25 33.71 -8.43
N GLY A 128 -4.42 32.68 -8.61
CA GLY A 128 -4.65 31.35 -8.05
C GLY A 128 -4.18 31.25 -6.60
N ASN A 129 -4.97 30.61 -5.73
CA ASN A 129 -4.71 30.50 -4.29
C ASN A 129 -4.53 29.03 -3.85
N TYR A 130 -3.35 28.49 -4.09
CA TYR A 130 -3.01 27.08 -3.86
C TYR A 130 -3.10 26.68 -2.39
N LEU A 131 -2.52 27.46 -1.47
CA LEU A 131 -2.47 27.08 -0.05
C LEU A 131 -3.89 26.99 0.55
N PRO A 132 -4.77 28.00 0.36
CA PRO A 132 -6.16 27.88 0.80
C PRO A 132 -6.94 26.76 0.11
N ALA A 133 -6.63 26.47 -1.17
CA ALA A 133 -7.31 25.40 -1.90
C ALA A 133 -6.95 24.01 -1.34
N VAL A 134 -5.67 23.78 -1.01
CA VAL A 134 -5.21 22.55 -0.35
C VAL A 134 -5.80 22.44 1.06
N ASP A 135 -5.87 23.54 1.83
CA ASP A 135 -6.51 23.53 3.16
C ASP A 135 -7.99 23.14 3.09
N LEU A 136 -8.73 23.76 2.17
CA LEU A 136 -10.15 23.44 1.96
C LEU A 136 -10.32 21.98 1.52
N ALA A 137 -9.49 21.51 0.58
CA ALA A 137 -9.50 20.12 0.13
C ALA A 137 -9.20 19.15 1.29
N GLY A 138 -8.22 19.48 2.15
CA GLY A 138 -7.89 18.72 3.34
C GLY A 138 -9.04 18.64 4.35
N GLN A 139 -9.76 19.75 4.57
CA GLN A 139 -10.97 19.78 5.41
C GLN A 139 -12.08 18.91 4.81
N LEU A 140 -12.28 18.96 3.49
CA LEU A 140 -13.27 18.15 2.80
C LEU A 140 -12.96 16.66 2.91
N LEU A 141 -11.71 16.24 2.66
CA LEU A 141 -11.28 14.84 2.83
C LEU A 141 -11.43 14.37 4.29
N SER A 142 -11.20 15.27 5.25
CA SER A 142 -11.36 15.01 6.68
C SER A 142 -12.81 14.96 7.15
N SER A 143 -13.78 15.35 6.31
CA SER A 143 -15.19 15.39 6.69
C SER A 143 -15.84 14.02 6.83
N ASN A 144 -15.17 12.95 6.38
CA ASN A 144 -15.60 11.58 6.61
C ASN A 144 -14.80 10.94 7.76
N PRO A 145 -15.37 10.84 8.98
CA PRO A 145 -14.67 10.27 10.14
C PRO A 145 -14.68 8.74 10.17
N SER A 146 -15.38 8.06 9.26
CA SER A 146 -15.58 6.60 9.33
C SER A 146 -14.30 5.79 9.14
N GLY A 147 -13.31 6.34 8.44
CA GLY A 147 -12.10 5.62 8.07
C GLY A 147 -12.35 4.49 7.05
N SER A 148 -13.52 4.44 6.40
CA SER A 148 -13.94 3.29 5.57
C SER A 148 -13.98 3.52 4.06
N CYS A 149 -13.57 4.71 3.57
CA CYS A 149 -13.54 5.04 2.15
C CYS A 149 -12.12 5.28 1.60
N ALA A 150 -11.90 5.03 0.32
CA ALA A 150 -10.72 5.51 -0.39
C ALA A 150 -10.79 7.04 -0.57
N LEU A 151 -9.64 7.72 -0.63
CA LEU A 151 -9.55 9.17 -0.76
C LEU A 151 -8.71 9.54 -1.98
N MET A 152 -9.20 10.48 -2.79
CA MET A 152 -8.44 11.08 -3.88
C MET A 152 -8.42 12.59 -3.78
N LEU A 153 -7.23 13.18 -3.83
CA LEU A 153 -7.03 14.61 -4.09
C LEU A 153 -6.49 14.74 -5.51
N LEU A 154 -7.22 15.41 -6.39
CA LEU A 154 -6.77 15.69 -7.75
C LEU A 154 -6.59 17.19 -7.94
N PHE A 155 -5.41 17.63 -8.35
CA PHE A 155 -5.08 19.04 -8.58
C PHE A 155 -4.87 19.29 -10.06
N LEU A 156 -5.67 20.17 -10.67
CA LEU A 156 -5.64 20.48 -12.10
C LEU A 156 -5.26 21.95 -12.28
N SER A 157 -4.02 22.23 -12.71
CA SER A 157 -3.50 23.60 -12.77
C SER A 157 -2.35 23.75 -13.77
N ASP A 158 -2.01 24.99 -14.12
CA ASP A 158 -0.82 25.32 -14.91
C ASP A 158 0.49 25.40 -14.09
N GLY A 159 0.46 25.11 -12.79
CA GLY A 159 1.65 25.07 -11.93
C GLY A 159 2.14 26.44 -11.43
N LYS A 160 1.38 27.52 -11.63
CA LYS A 160 1.78 28.90 -11.28
C LYS A 160 1.03 29.44 -10.06
N PRO A 161 1.46 29.13 -8.82
CA PRO A 161 0.84 29.71 -7.64
C PRO A 161 1.00 31.23 -7.64
N SER A 162 -0.10 31.94 -7.37
CA SER A 162 -0.05 33.40 -7.19
C SER A 162 0.10 33.79 -5.73
N ASP A 163 0.00 32.83 -4.80
CA ASP A 163 0.15 32.99 -3.35
C ASP A 163 1.47 33.65 -2.91
N THR A 164 2.48 33.70 -3.78
CA THR A 164 3.74 34.40 -3.52
C THR A 164 3.61 35.93 -3.61
N TRP A 165 2.46 36.45 -4.06
CA TRP A 165 2.21 37.85 -4.32
C TRP A 165 1.03 38.36 -3.48
N GLN A 166 1.11 39.60 -3.02
CA GLN A 166 -0.03 40.36 -2.48
C GLN A 166 -0.23 41.64 -3.27
N THR A 167 -1.48 42.06 -3.41
CA THR A 167 -1.83 43.35 -4.00
C THR A 167 -2.01 44.35 -2.87
N THR A 168 -1.22 45.41 -2.85
CA THR A 168 -1.31 46.50 -1.86
C THR A 168 -2.60 47.30 -2.05
N ALA A 169 -2.94 48.15 -1.08
CA ALA A 169 -4.06 49.09 -1.21
C ALA A 169 -3.93 50.04 -2.42
N SER A 170 -2.71 50.28 -2.89
CA SER A 170 -2.42 51.06 -4.11
C SER A 170 -2.52 50.26 -5.42
N GLY A 171 -2.89 48.98 -5.36
CA GLY A 171 -2.98 48.10 -6.53
C GLY A 171 -1.64 47.51 -6.99
N GLN A 172 -0.54 47.80 -6.29
CA GLN A 172 0.78 47.28 -6.64
C GLN A 172 0.92 45.83 -6.20
N LYS A 173 1.40 44.95 -7.09
CA LYS A 173 1.75 43.57 -6.72
C LYS A 173 3.14 43.55 -6.09
N VAL A 174 3.22 43.08 -4.85
CA VAL A 174 4.47 42.92 -4.10
C VAL A 174 4.65 41.44 -3.80
N ARG A 175 5.85 40.92 -4.03
CA ARG A 175 6.20 39.55 -3.67
C ARG A 175 6.38 39.47 -2.16
N THR A 176 5.64 38.59 -1.49
CA THR A 176 5.63 38.48 -0.02
C THR A 176 6.41 37.29 0.50
N ARG A 177 6.75 36.33 -0.37
CA ARG A 177 7.56 35.15 -0.03
C ARG A 177 8.32 34.61 -1.23
N SER A 178 9.41 33.90 -0.96
CA SER A 178 10.15 33.21 -2.02
C SER A 178 9.32 32.02 -2.57
N MET A 179 9.72 31.51 -3.74
CA MET A 179 9.06 30.31 -4.29
C MET A 179 9.44 29.06 -3.48
N GLN A 180 10.65 29.04 -2.91
CA GLN A 180 11.12 27.96 -2.04
C GLN A 180 10.29 27.87 -0.76
N ASP A 181 10.03 29.00 -0.10
CA ASP A 181 9.19 29.03 1.11
C ASP A 181 7.76 28.58 0.79
N PHE A 182 7.23 29.00 -0.36
CA PHE A 182 5.90 28.57 -0.80
C PHE A 182 5.86 27.06 -1.08
N GLU A 183 6.86 26.52 -1.78
CA GLU A 183 6.97 25.09 -2.07
C GLU A 183 7.05 24.28 -0.77
N GLN A 184 7.83 24.76 0.21
CA GLN A 184 7.90 24.15 1.53
C GLN A 184 6.55 24.17 2.25
N ASP A 185 5.82 25.29 2.23
CA ASP A 185 4.52 25.42 2.88
C ASP A 185 3.47 24.48 2.28
N ILE A 186 3.42 24.35 0.95
CA ILE A 186 2.46 23.46 0.28
C ILE A 186 2.82 22.00 0.51
N VAL A 187 4.12 21.66 0.47
CA VAL A 187 4.65 20.35 0.85
C VAL A 187 4.24 20.00 2.28
N CYS A 188 4.39 20.89 3.25
CA CYS A 188 3.99 20.65 4.64
C CYS A 188 2.49 20.31 4.76
N LYS A 189 1.63 20.93 3.94
CA LYS A 189 0.19 20.60 3.91
C LYS A 189 -0.07 19.21 3.32
N ILE A 190 0.63 18.87 2.22
CA ILE A 190 0.57 17.54 1.59
C ILE A 190 1.07 16.46 2.56
N ASP A 191 2.17 16.71 3.26
CA ASP A 191 2.74 15.82 4.27
C ASP A 191 1.75 15.59 5.42
N SER A 192 1.07 16.64 5.89
CA SER A 192 0.04 16.51 6.93
C SER A 192 -1.14 15.61 6.52
N LEU A 193 -1.58 15.71 5.26
CA LEU A 193 -2.63 14.84 4.71
C LEU A 193 -2.13 13.41 4.54
N SER A 194 -0.94 13.23 3.99
CA SER A 194 -0.32 11.93 3.73
C SER A 194 -0.02 11.19 5.04
N SER A 195 0.52 11.90 6.04
CA SER A 195 0.72 11.41 7.41
C SER A 195 -0.58 10.93 8.05
N ARG A 196 -1.70 11.63 7.84
CA ARG A 196 -3.00 11.23 8.42
C ARG A 196 -3.60 10.01 7.72
N PHE A 197 -3.66 10.05 6.40
CA PHE A 197 -4.48 9.12 5.63
C PHE A 197 -3.71 7.90 5.10
N GLY A 198 -2.38 7.99 5.00
CA GLY A 198 -1.49 6.92 4.54
C GLY A 198 -2.00 6.28 3.24
N ARG A 199 -2.03 4.94 3.22
CA ARG A 199 -2.46 4.12 2.06
C ARG A 199 -3.87 4.40 1.53
N ARG A 200 -4.73 5.11 2.28
CA ARG A 200 -6.06 5.47 1.80
C ARG A 200 -6.05 6.66 0.84
N LEU A 201 -4.99 7.45 0.84
CA LEU A 201 -4.90 8.69 0.08
C LEU A 201 -4.11 8.47 -1.21
N THR A 202 -4.72 8.88 -2.31
CA THR A 202 -4.06 9.06 -3.61
C THR A 202 -4.07 10.54 -3.96
N ILE A 203 -2.90 11.11 -4.25
CA ILE A 203 -2.73 12.49 -4.70
C ILE A 203 -2.31 12.45 -6.17
N GLY A 204 -3.15 13.03 -7.02
CA GLY A 204 -2.85 13.27 -8.42
C GLY A 204 -2.65 14.76 -8.67
N THR A 205 -1.59 15.13 -9.38
CA THR A 205 -1.40 16.50 -9.87
C THR A 205 -1.25 16.45 -11.39
N ILE A 206 -2.03 17.27 -12.09
CA ILE A 206 -1.99 17.37 -13.56
C ILE A 206 -1.63 18.79 -13.96
N GLY A 207 -0.48 18.91 -14.62
CA GLY A 207 -0.01 20.15 -15.23
C GLY A 207 -0.69 20.39 -16.58
N VAL A 208 -1.43 21.49 -16.72
CA VAL A 208 -2.14 21.88 -17.95
C VAL A 208 -1.54 23.16 -18.52
N ALA A 209 -0.49 23.02 -19.32
CA ALA A 209 0.17 24.10 -20.05
C ALA A 209 1.07 23.50 -21.14
N ALA A 210 1.75 24.37 -21.91
CA ALA A 210 2.78 23.97 -22.86
C ALA A 210 3.91 23.17 -22.19
N GLU A 211 4.60 22.31 -22.96
CA GLU A 211 5.64 21.40 -22.45
C GLU A 211 6.83 22.11 -21.78
N THR A 212 7.07 23.36 -22.15
CA THR A 212 8.13 24.22 -21.60
C THR A 212 7.79 24.86 -20.26
N GLU A 213 6.55 24.69 -19.78
CA GLU A 213 6.09 25.26 -18.52
C GLU A 213 6.69 24.52 -17.31
N ASN A 214 6.98 25.27 -16.24
CA ASN A 214 7.52 24.71 -15.00
C ASN A 214 6.39 24.25 -14.07
N PHE A 215 6.39 22.97 -13.72
CA PHE A 215 5.42 22.34 -12.82
C PHE A 215 6.02 21.89 -11.49
N GLY A 216 7.15 22.44 -11.08
CA GLY A 216 7.91 22.01 -9.89
C GLY A 216 7.06 21.92 -8.62
N VAL A 217 6.12 22.85 -8.41
CA VAL A 217 5.17 22.80 -7.29
C VAL A 217 4.26 21.56 -7.36
N LEU A 218 3.71 21.25 -8.54
CA LEU A 218 2.85 20.08 -8.74
C LEU A 218 3.64 18.77 -8.64
N GLU A 219 4.88 18.77 -9.12
CA GLU A 219 5.82 17.65 -8.99
C GLU A 219 6.15 17.41 -7.50
N ALA A 220 6.46 18.45 -6.74
CA ALA A 220 6.75 18.38 -5.30
C ALA A 220 5.56 17.86 -4.48
N MET A 221 4.34 18.31 -4.79
CA MET A 221 3.10 17.82 -4.18
C MET A 221 2.86 16.32 -4.42
N ALA A 222 3.32 15.78 -5.55
CA ALA A 222 3.12 14.38 -5.91
C ALA A 222 4.29 13.45 -5.52
N ALA A 223 5.48 13.98 -5.25
CA ALA A 223 6.64 13.15 -4.90
C ALA A 223 6.64 12.68 -3.44
N ARG A 224 6.25 13.56 -2.51
CA ARG A 224 6.32 13.29 -1.06
C ARG A 224 5.30 12.31 -0.46
N PRO A 225 4.08 12.12 -1.00
CA PRO A 225 3.09 11.23 -0.39
C PRO A 225 3.59 9.80 -0.13
N GLU A 226 4.47 9.28 -1.00
CA GLU A 226 5.03 7.93 -0.89
C GLU A 226 5.84 7.73 0.40
N GLU A 227 6.51 8.78 0.89
CA GLU A 227 7.25 8.76 2.16
C GLU A 227 6.36 8.43 3.36
N PHE A 228 5.05 8.72 3.29
CA PHE A 228 4.08 8.44 4.35
C PHE A 228 3.19 7.22 4.04
N GLY A 229 3.49 6.49 2.97
CA GLY A 229 2.70 5.35 2.50
C GLY A 229 1.42 5.71 1.75
N ALA A 230 1.21 7.00 1.43
CA ALA A 230 0.19 7.43 0.47
C ALA A 230 0.71 7.25 -0.96
N ARG A 231 -0.14 7.44 -1.97
CA ARG A 231 0.28 7.40 -3.38
C ARG A 231 0.31 8.79 -3.96
N GLY A 232 1.35 9.10 -4.72
CA GLY A 232 1.51 10.38 -5.40
C GLY A 232 1.82 10.19 -6.88
N ARG A 233 1.13 10.92 -7.76
CA ARG A 233 1.36 10.88 -9.21
C ARG A 233 1.26 12.27 -9.80
N PHE A 234 2.33 12.69 -10.45
CA PHE A 234 2.32 13.87 -11.32
C PHE A 234 2.21 13.43 -12.77
N GLN A 235 1.35 14.12 -13.52
CA GLN A 235 1.25 13.97 -14.96
C GLN A 235 1.30 15.34 -15.63
N ARG A 236 2.03 15.41 -16.74
CA ARG A 236 1.87 16.50 -17.71
C ARG A 236 0.76 16.14 -18.66
N ALA A 237 -0.27 16.97 -18.75
CA ALA A 237 -1.19 16.91 -19.85
C ALA A 237 -0.47 17.46 -21.10
N SER A 238 0.44 16.67 -21.70
CA SER A 238 0.81 16.92 -23.10
C SER A 238 -0.46 16.68 -23.91
N LEU A 239 -0.87 17.65 -24.70
CA LEU A 239 -2.27 17.85 -25.08
C LEU A 239 -2.78 16.88 -26.16
N ALA A 240 -2.23 15.67 -26.21
CA ALA A 240 -2.83 14.50 -26.82
C ALA A 240 -3.76 13.85 -25.77
N ALA A 241 -5.04 13.68 -26.09
CA ALA A 241 -6.05 13.07 -25.20
C ALA A 241 -5.61 11.72 -24.57
N ALA A 242 -4.69 11.00 -25.23
CA ALA A 242 -4.09 9.77 -24.73
C ALA A 242 -3.29 9.94 -23.41
N SER A 243 -2.62 11.08 -23.18
CA SER A 243 -1.76 11.27 -22.00
C SER A 243 -2.57 11.42 -20.71
N ILE A 244 -3.67 12.17 -20.76
CA ILE A 244 -4.59 12.39 -19.64
C ILE A 244 -5.34 11.10 -19.33
N ALA A 245 -5.86 10.43 -20.37
CA ALA A 245 -6.58 9.17 -20.21
C ALA A 245 -5.72 8.06 -19.56
N PHE A 246 -4.42 8.01 -19.89
CA PHE A 246 -3.48 7.08 -19.28
C PHE A 246 -3.29 7.36 -17.79
N ALA A 247 -3.04 8.62 -17.41
CA ALA A 247 -2.88 9.01 -16.01
C ALA A 247 -4.13 8.74 -15.18
N MET A 248 -5.32 9.02 -15.73
CA MET A 248 -6.59 8.71 -15.07
C MET A 248 -6.77 7.20 -14.88
N SER A 249 -6.36 6.39 -15.85
CA SER A 249 -6.42 4.92 -15.72
C SER A 249 -5.51 4.41 -14.60
N SER A 250 -4.29 4.97 -14.47
CA SER A 250 -3.35 4.65 -13.38
C SER A 250 -3.89 5.04 -12.00
N LEU A 251 -4.48 6.23 -11.88
CA LEU A 251 -5.13 6.69 -10.64
C LEU A 251 -6.35 5.82 -10.30
N ALA A 252 -7.19 5.48 -11.28
CA ALA A 252 -8.36 4.62 -11.09
C ALA A 252 -7.99 3.20 -10.63
N ALA A 253 -6.93 2.62 -11.20
CA ALA A 253 -6.40 1.32 -10.76
C ALA A 253 -5.96 1.37 -9.29
N SER A 254 -5.22 2.41 -8.90
CA SER A 254 -4.80 2.64 -7.51
C SER A 254 -5.98 2.74 -6.55
N LEU A 255 -7.04 3.47 -6.94
CA LEU A 255 -8.25 3.60 -6.12
C LEU A 255 -9.03 2.28 -6.00
N SER A 256 -9.08 1.49 -7.07
CA SER A 256 -9.74 0.18 -7.07
C SER A 256 -9.08 -0.78 -6.09
N GLU A 257 -7.75 -0.79 -6.03
CA GLU A 257 -6.99 -1.55 -5.04
C GLU A 257 -7.33 -1.11 -3.60
N THR A 258 -7.33 0.20 -3.34
CA THR A 258 -7.68 0.74 -2.01
C THR A 258 -9.14 0.41 -1.62
N LYS A 259 -10.09 0.51 -2.57
CA LYS A 259 -11.49 0.11 -2.33
C LYS A 259 -11.59 -1.37 -1.97
N LEU A 260 -10.84 -2.24 -2.65
CA LEU A 260 -10.83 -3.67 -2.39
C LEU A 260 -10.28 -3.99 -1.00
N GLU A 261 -9.16 -3.35 -0.59
CA GLU A 261 -8.60 -3.51 0.76
C GLU A 261 -9.58 -3.16 1.88
N LEU A 262 -10.41 -2.14 1.65
CA LEU A 262 -11.39 -1.61 2.60
C LEU A 262 -12.71 -2.39 2.62
N THR A 263 -12.91 -3.32 1.69
CA THR A 263 -14.10 -4.17 1.64
C THR A 263 -13.87 -5.44 2.47
N SER A 264 -14.80 -5.77 3.39
CA SER A 264 -14.77 -7.05 4.11
C SER A 264 -15.27 -8.17 3.19
N GLY A 265 -14.60 -9.33 3.21
CA GLY A 265 -14.96 -10.48 2.37
C GLY A 265 -16.18 -11.26 2.88
N ASP A 266 -16.43 -11.22 4.19
CA ASP A 266 -17.46 -12.04 4.85
C ASP A 266 -18.77 -11.30 5.11
N THR A 267 -18.73 -9.97 5.06
CA THR A 267 -19.87 -9.09 5.30
C THR A 267 -19.74 -7.93 4.34
N SER A 268 -20.81 -7.52 3.66
CA SER A 268 -20.83 -6.33 2.81
C SER A 268 -20.60 -5.00 3.58
N SER A 269 -19.99 -5.05 4.77
CA SER A 269 -19.62 -3.93 5.61
C SER A 269 -18.20 -3.45 5.29
N HIS A 270 -18.01 -2.14 5.31
CA HIS A 270 -16.71 -1.52 5.08
C HIS A 270 -15.84 -1.59 6.34
N ARG A 271 -14.55 -1.87 6.17
CA ARG A 271 -13.60 -1.85 7.28
C ARG A 271 -13.24 -0.41 7.63
N ARG A 272 -13.34 -0.08 8.91
CA ARG A 272 -12.92 1.23 9.44
C ARG A 272 -11.44 1.20 9.79
N VAL A 273 -10.64 1.97 9.06
CA VAL A 273 -9.22 2.21 9.36
C VAL A 273 -9.10 3.20 10.52
N ARG A 274 -8.12 3.00 11.39
CA ARG A 274 -7.83 3.91 12.50
C ARG A 274 -7.27 5.25 12.01
N ASP A 275 -7.73 6.33 12.62
CA ASP A 275 -7.14 7.66 12.43
C ASP A 275 -5.84 7.75 13.25
N VAL A 276 -4.70 7.62 12.57
CA VAL A 276 -3.35 7.66 13.18
C VAL A 276 -2.41 8.50 12.32
N ARG A 277 -1.25 8.86 12.88
CA ARG A 277 -0.23 9.65 12.17
C ARG A 277 0.95 8.78 11.75
N ARG A 278 1.37 8.95 10.49
CA ARG A 278 2.57 8.33 9.93
C ARG A 278 3.72 9.32 9.97
N GLU A 279 4.91 8.78 10.19
CA GLU A 279 6.16 9.50 9.96
C GLU A 279 6.75 9.12 8.61
N VAL A 280 7.77 9.87 8.20
CA VAL A 280 8.53 9.60 6.97
C VAL A 280 9.17 8.22 7.07
N GLN A 281 8.96 7.40 6.05
CA GLN A 281 9.61 6.09 5.89
C GLN A 281 11.13 6.26 5.84
N GLY A 282 11.83 5.43 6.62
CA GLY A 282 13.29 5.53 6.72
C GLY A 282 13.78 6.71 7.55
N ALA A 283 12.91 7.39 8.31
CA ALA A 283 13.35 8.36 9.31
C ALA A 283 14.43 7.76 10.22
N GLY A 284 15.43 8.57 10.58
CA GLY A 284 16.52 8.16 11.45
C GLY A 284 16.04 7.58 12.78
N ASP A 285 16.88 6.74 13.37
CA ASP A 285 16.64 6.20 14.71
C ASP A 285 17.23 7.11 15.78
N ASP A 286 16.46 7.33 16.84
CA ASP A 286 16.91 8.10 17.99
C ASP A 286 17.84 7.25 18.85
N LEU A 287 18.98 7.82 19.25
CA LEU A 287 19.94 7.14 20.12
C LEU A 287 19.51 7.15 21.59
N VAL A 288 18.64 8.09 21.95
CA VAL A 288 18.15 8.33 23.31
C VAL A 288 16.66 8.63 23.30
N LEU A 289 16.01 8.43 24.44
CA LEU A 289 14.61 8.82 24.63
C LEU A 289 14.46 10.33 24.49
N CYS A 290 13.66 10.76 23.51
CA CYS A 290 13.41 12.15 23.14
C CYS A 290 11.91 12.39 22.85
N GLU A 291 11.57 13.56 22.33
CA GLU A 291 10.21 13.89 21.88
C GLU A 291 9.72 12.91 20.80
N GLY A 292 8.42 12.58 20.80
CA GLY A 292 7.84 11.59 19.88
C GLY A 292 7.87 10.15 20.37
N TRP A 293 8.32 9.92 21.61
CA TRP A 293 8.29 8.62 22.29
C TRP A 293 7.43 8.63 23.55
N THR A 294 6.52 7.67 23.67
CA THR A 294 5.80 7.40 24.92
C THR A 294 6.48 6.27 25.68
N SER A 295 6.83 6.50 26.96
CA SER A 295 7.46 5.49 27.82
C SER A 295 6.47 4.84 28.78
N TYR A 296 6.62 3.52 28.98
CA TYR A 296 5.80 2.69 29.85
C TYR A 296 6.70 1.91 30.80
N LYS A 297 6.56 2.14 32.11
CA LYS A 297 7.32 1.42 33.12
C LYS A 297 6.98 -0.07 33.10
N VAL A 298 8.00 -0.91 33.10
CA VAL A 298 7.86 -2.37 33.18
C VAL A 298 7.55 -2.74 34.62
N THR A 299 6.33 -3.20 34.83
CA THR A 299 5.88 -3.86 36.06
C THR A 299 5.10 -5.10 35.67
N ASP A 300 5.03 -6.09 36.58
CA ASP A 300 4.22 -7.30 36.37
C ASP A 300 2.73 -7.01 36.13
N ALA A 301 2.27 -5.81 36.53
CA ALA A 301 0.89 -5.37 36.38
C ALA A 301 0.62 -4.69 35.03
N ASN A 302 1.59 -3.96 34.46
CA ASN A 302 1.31 -3.06 33.32
C ASN A 302 1.77 -3.62 31.97
N ILE A 303 2.75 -4.53 31.96
CA ILE A 303 3.30 -5.12 30.75
C ILE A 303 3.39 -6.64 30.90
N HIS A 304 2.65 -7.36 30.07
CA HIS A 304 2.76 -8.81 29.99
C HIS A 304 3.37 -9.22 28.66
N HIS A 305 4.59 -9.76 28.71
CA HIS A 305 5.24 -10.38 27.57
C HIS A 305 4.81 -11.85 27.48
N VAL A 306 4.25 -12.22 26.34
CA VAL A 306 3.78 -13.58 26.07
C VAL A 306 4.24 -14.09 24.72
N LYS A 307 4.37 -15.41 24.59
CA LYS A 307 4.60 -16.12 23.34
C LYS A 307 3.49 -17.13 23.08
N TRP A 308 3.11 -17.28 21.82
CA TRP A 308 2.08 -18.24 21.42
C TRP A 308 2.70 -19.63 21.25
N ASN A 309 2.16 -20.62 21.96
CA ASN A 309 2.48 -22.03 21.72
C ASN A 309 1.36 -22.64 20.88
N LYS A 310 1.67 -22.96 19.62
CA LYS A 310 0.71 -23.53 18.68
C LYS A 310 0.27 -24.96 19.02
N GLN A 311 1.16 -25.77 19.58
CA GLN A 311 0.87 -27.17 19.90
C GLN A 311 -0.15 -27.26 21.04
N GLU A 312 0.05 -26.48 22.08
CA GLU A 312 -0.85 -26.39 23.23
C GLU A 312 -2.04 -25.46 22.99
N ARG A 313 -1.94 -24.58 21.99
CA ARG A 313 -2.90 -23.51 21.69
C ARG A 313 -3.09 -22.54 22.86
N THR A 314 -1.99 -22.22 23.54
CA THR A 314 -1.95 -21.38 24.75
C THR A 314 -0.89 -20.29 24.65
N TRP A 315 -1.08 -19.22 25.42
CA TRP A 315 -0.08 -18.17 25.59
C TRP A 315 0.78 -18.46 26.82
N HIS A 316 2.09 -18.47 26.65
CA HIS A 316 3.06 -18.62 27.72
C HIS A 316 3.67 -17.29 28.10
N ARG A 317 3.78 -17.03 29.40
CA ARG A 317 4.43 -15.82 29.90
C ARG A 317 5.94 -15.93 29.72
N VAL A 318 6.55 -14.87 29.23
CA VAL A 318 8.00 -14.77 29.10
C VAL A 318 8.48 -13.64 30.02
N PRO A 319 9.51 -13.87 30.85
CA PRO A 319 10.10 -12.80 31.64
C PRO A 319 10.72 -11.73 30.74
N LEU A 320 10.43 -10.47 31.04
CA LEU A 320 11.03 -9.33 30.35
C LEU A 320 12.42 -9.06 30.94
N HIS A 321 13.40 -9.92 30.63
CA HIS A 321 14.78 -9.79 31.09
C HIS A 321 15.73 -9.82 29.90
N LEU A 322 16.60 -8.81 29.79
CA LEU A 322 17.81 -8.92 28.97
C LEU A 322 18.91 -9.52 29.85
N GLN A 323 19.73 -10.41 29.29
CA GLN A 323 20.81 -11.09 30.01
C GLN A 323 21.84 -10.14 30.64
N GLU A 324 21.88 -8.86 30.20
CA GLU A 324 22.97 -7.92 30.52
C GLU A 324 22.54 -6.65 31.27
N SER A 325 21.24 -6.40 31.53
CA SER A 325 20.77 -5.20 32.26
C SER A 325 19.30 -5.29 32.71
N ARG A 326 18.96 -4.58 33.81
CA ARG A 326 17.56 -4.41 34.25
C ARG A 326 16.84 -3.44 33.30
N VAL A 327 15.84 -3.95 32.57
CA VAL A 327 14.91 -3.11 31.79
C VAL A 327 13.93 -2.44 32.75
N LEU A 328 13.84 -1.10 32.72
CA LEU A 328 12.93 -0.33 33.58
C LEU A 328 11.65 0.10 32.86
N ALA A 329 11.73 0.32 31.56
CA ALA A 329 10.61 0.77 30.75
C ALA A 329 10.73 0.26 29.31
N ILE A 330 9.63 0.32 28.57
CA ILE A 330 9.63 0.27 27.12
C ILE A 330 9.26 1.66 26.60
N ALA A 331 9.89 2.09 25.53
CA ALA A 331 9.55 3.31 24.81
C ALA A 331 8.94 2.92 23.46
N MET A 332 7.83 3.54 23.12
CA MET A 332 7.12 3.28 21.87
C MET A 332 6.94 4.59 21.12
N ARG A 333 7.28 4.59 19.83
CA ARG A 333 7.16 5.78 19.00
C ARG A 333 5.69 6.15 18.83
N GLU A 334 5.39 7.45 18.82
CA GLU A 334 4.02 7.94 18.70
C GLU A 334 3.46 7.74 17.29
N HIS A 335 4.30 7.93 16.28
CA HIS A 335 3.96 7.80 14.87
C HIS A 335 4.39 6.45 14.29
N TYR A 336 3.73 6.07 13.20
CA TYR A 336 3.98 4.83 12.48
C TYR A 336 4.85 5.08 11.25
N PHE A 337 5.95 4.34 11.09
CA PHE A 337 6.78 4.43 9.88
C PHE A 337 6.40 3.38 8.83
N GLY A 338 5.66 2.33 9.20
CA GLY A 338 5.30 1.25 8.29
C GLY A 338 3.81 0.94 8.31
N GLU A 339 3.25 0.64 7.15
CA GLU A 339 1.85 0.25 7.01
C GLU A 339 1.71 -0.86 5.96
N GLY A 340 1.26 -2.03 6.39
CA GLY A 340 0.85 -3.13 5.51
C GLY A 340 -0.67 -3.14 5.30
N ALA A 341 -1.17 -4.15 4.59
CA ALA A 341 -2.59 -4.32 4.34
C ALA A 341 -3.42 -4.40 5.64
N GLU A 342 -2.90 -5.13 6.64
CA GLU A 342 -3.61 -5.42 7.90
C GLU A 342 -3.02 -4.75 9.14
N ARG A 343 -1.75 -4.34 9.10
CA ARG A 343 -1.00 -3.90 10.30
C ARG A 343 -0.27 -2.59 10.11
N LEU A 344 -0.22 -1.81 11.18
CA LEU A 344 0.62 -0.63 11.33
C LEU A 344 1.89 -1.01 12.12
N VAL A 345 3.00 -0.34 11.82
CA VAL A 345 4.33 -0.61 12.39
C VAL A 345 4.95 0.68 12.91
N ARG A 346 5.45 0.62 14.14
CA ARG A 346 6.15 1.73 14.80
C ARG A 346 7.34 1.25 15.62
N GLY A 347 8.26 2.16 15.90
CA GLY A 347 9.47 1.85 16.67
C GLY A 347 9.15 1.47 18.11
N LEU A 348 9.89 0.49 18.64
CA LEU A 348 9.88 0.12 20.04
C LEU A 348 11.32 -0.03 20.53
N ARG A 349 11.61 0.50 21.71
CA ARG A 349 12.92 0.39 22.37
C ARG A 349 12.75 -0.02 23.81
N LEU A 350 13.75 -0.70 24.35
CA LEU A 350 13.83 -0.98 25.79
C LEU A 350 14.64 0.13 26.44
N VAL A 351 14.24 0.55 27.63
CA VAL A 351 14.89 1.64 28.38
C VAL A 351 15.58 1.06 29.62
N GLY A 352 16.86 1.38 29.76
CA GLY A 352 17.69 0.90 30.87
C GLY A 352 17.49 1.70 32.16
N PRO A 353 18.37 1.47 33.16
CA PRO A 353 18.36 2.17 34.43
C PRO A 353 18.64 3.67 34.32
N ASP A 354 19.50 4.07 33.38
CA ASP A 354 19.65 5.45 32.96
C ASP A 354 18.45 5.79 32.06
N VAL A 355 17.42 6.40 32.65
CA VAL A 355 16.02 6.53 32.14
C VAL A 355 15.91 7.18 30.75
N LYS A 356 17.01 7.66 30.18
CA LYS A 356 17.10 8.21 28.82
C LYS A 356 17.79 7.30 27.80
N MET A 357 18.52 6.28 28.23
CA MET A 357 19.30 5.42 27.34
C MET A 357 18.51 4.20 26.91
N PHE A 358 18.45 3.99 25.60
CA PHE A 358 17.93 2.75 25.04
C PHE A 358 18.94 1.61 25.21
N VAL A 359 18.42 0.41 25.49
CA VAL A 359 19.21 -0.82 25.66
C VAL A 359 18.70 -1.93 24.76
N GLY A 360 19.57 -2.88 24.44
CA GLY A 360 19.23 -4.01 23.58
C GLY A 360 19.02 -3.63 22.10
N PRO A 361 18.52 -4.57 21.28
CA PRO A 361 18.31 -4.34 19.86
C PRO A 361 17.17 -3.34 19.60
N ARG A 362 17.17 -2.76 18.40
CA ARG A 362 16.00 -2.04 17.88
C ARG A 362 14.86 -3.03 17.68
N LEU A 363 13.66 -2.65 18.11
CA LEU A 363 12.45 -3.46 17.98
C LEU A 363 11.39 -2.69 17.20
N VAL A 364 10.44 -3.42 16.64
CA VAL A 364 9.21 -2.87 16.07
C VAL A 364 8.01 -3.39 16.83
N ALA A 365 6.99 -2.55 16.98
CA ALA A 365 5.68 -2.93 17.46
C ALA A 365 4.67 -2.89 16.30
N LYS A 366 3.94 -4.00 16.12
CA LYS A 366 2.93 -4.15 15.08
C LYS A 366 1.55 -4.33 15.70
N GLU A 367 0.57 -3.61 15.17
CA GLU A 367 -0.82 -3.63 15.65
C GLU A 367 -1.82 -3.52 14.51
N SER A 368 -3.09 -3.84 14.77
CA SER A 368 -4.11 -3.78 13.71
C SER A 368 -4.28 -2.36 13.18
N ARG A 369 -4.45 -2.28 11.86
CA ARG A 369 -4.87 -1.09 11.12
C ARG A 369 -6.33 -0.71 11.38
N TYR A 370 -7.17 -1.67 11.78
CA TYR A 370 -8.61 -1.50 11.82
C TYR A 370 -9.18 -1.30 13.23
N VAL A 371 -10.25 -0.52 13.33
CA VAL A 371 -10.86 -0.15 14.62
C VAL A 371 -11.51 -1.36 15.31
N HIS A 372 -12.21 -2.22 14.55
CA HIS A 372 -12.95 -3.36 15.11
C HIS A 372 -12.04 -4.39 15.80
N ASP A 373 -10.80 -4.55 15.34
CA ASP A 373 -9.83 -5.45 15.99
C ASP A 373 -9.40 -4.96 17.39
N LEU A 374 -9.61 -3.67 17.69
CA LEU A 374 -9.35 -3.09 19.01
C LEU A 374 -10.54 -3.19 19.98
N GLU A 375 -11.71 -3.61 19.49
CA GLU A 375 -12.93 -3.78 20.28
C GLU A 375 -13.02 -5.22 20.85
N ASP A 376 -12.12 -6.12 20.44
CA ASP A 376 -12.08 -7.48 20.98
C ASP A 376 -11.59 -7.48 22.44
N SER A 377 -12.27 -8.27 23.27
CA SER A 377 -11.94 -8.47 24.68
C SER A 377 -10.53 -9.06 24.91
N ASP A 378 -9.98 -9.80 23.95
CA ASP A 378 -8.60 -10.31 23.98
C ASP A 378 -7.75 -9.64 22.88
N PRO A 379 -6.98 -8.58 23.22
CA PRO A 379 -6.11 -7.88 22.26
C PRO A 379 -5.04 -8.77 21.60
N ARG A 380 -4.79 -9.98 22.10
CA ARG A 380 -3.83 -10.94 21.49
C ARG A 380 -4.45 -11.72 20.34
N LYS A 381 -5.78 -11.81 20.27
CA LYS A 381 -6.48 -12.66 19.30
C LYS A 381 -6.11 -12.28 17.87
N PHE A 382 -6.03 -10.99 17.57
CA PHE A 382 -5.59 -10.47 16.29
C PHE A 382 -4.16 -10.94 15.94
N GLN A 383 -3.25 -10.95 16.93
CA GLN A 383 -1.85 -11.31 16.71
C GLN A 383 -1.62 -12.82 16.53
N ARG A 384 -2.56 -13.67 16.99
CA ARG A 384 -2.43 -15.13 16.97
C ARG A 384 -2.15 -15.68 15.58
N GLY A 385 -2.90 -15.21 14.58
CA GLY A 385 -2.75 -15.67 13.19
C GLY A 385 -1.35 -15.42 12.66
N PHE A 386 -0.80 -14.22 12.92
CA PHE A 386 0.56 -13.87 12.52
C PHE A 386 1.61 -14.74 13.23
N CYS A 387 1.45 -14.98 14.55
CA CYS A 387 2.33 -15.91 15.27
C CYS A 387 2.25 -17.33 14.67
N ASP A 388 1.06 -17.83 14.38
CA ASP A 388 0.85 -19.16 13.79
C ASP A 388 1.49 -19.32 12.42
N THR A 389 1.41 -18.29 11.58
CA THR A 389 1.99 -18.24 10.24
C THR A 389 3.51 -18.18 10.31
N GLN A 390 4.06 -17.25 11.09
CA GLN A 390 5.51 -17.04 11.21
C GLN A 390 6.21 -18.24 11.87
N SER A 391 5.64 -18.81 12.94
CA SER A 391 6.16 -20.04 13.55
C SER A 391 6.11 -21.24 12.60
N LYS A 392 5.07 -21.34 11.76
CA LYS A 392 5.00 -22.43 10.76
C LYS A 392 6.03 -22.27 9.66
N ALA A 393 6.28 -21.04 9.21
CA ALA A 393 7.33 -20.72 8.24
C ALA A 393 8.72 -21.02 8.83
N GLN A 394 8.97 -20.64 10.09
CA GLN A 394 10.22 -20.96 10.80
C GLN A 394 10.48 -22.47 10.87
N TRP A 395 9.49 -23.27 11.24
CA TRP A 395 9.63 -24.72 11.26
C TRP A 395 9.96 -25.30 9.86
N LEU A 396 9.33 -24.77 8.80
CA LEU A 396 9.67 -25.17 7.43
C LEU A 396 11.10 -24.75 7.04
N ALA A 397 11.57 -23.58 7.51
CA ALA A 397 12.92 -23.10 7.29
C ALA A 397 13.97 -24.00 7.98
N GLU A 398 13.70 -24.47 9.19
CA GLU A 398 14.57 -25.44 9.89
C GLU A 398 14.71 -26.75 9.10
N VAL A 399 13.58 -27.30 8.64
CA VAL A 399 13.56 -28.51 7.81
C VAL A 399 14.29 -28.29 6.48
N PHE A 400 14.09 -27.12 5.85
CA PHE A 400 14.81 -26.73 4.63
C PHE A 400 16.31 -26.65 4.85
N ASN A 401 16.76 -25.92 5.88
CA ASN A 401 18.18 -25.74 6.20
C ASN A 401 18.87 -27.08 6.50
N ALA A 402 18.19 -27.98 7.21
CA ALA A 402 18.68 -29.32 7.50
C ALA A 402 18.84 -30.17 6.22
N ARG A 403 18.00 -29.96 5.21
CA ARG A 403 18.14 -30.61 3.90
C ARG A 403 19.23 -29.95 3.06
N LEU A 404 19.27 -28.62 3.03
CA LEU A 404 20.26 -27.82 2.31
C LEU A 404 21.68 -28.19 2.73
N ALA A 405 21.93 -28.33 4.04
CA ALA A 405 23.24 -28.70 4.59
C ALA A 405 23.77 -30.08 4.14
N LYS A 406 22.93 -30.94 3.55
CA LYS A 406 23.32 -32.27 3.07
C LYS A 406 23.64 -32.31 1.57
N LEU A 407 23.37 -31.23 0.84
CA LEU A 407 23.53 -31.18 -0.61
C LEU A 407 25.01 -30.97 -1.01
N PRO A 408 25.47 -31.60 -2.10
CA PRO A 408 26.79 -31.32 -2.65
C PRO A 408 26.87 -29.86 -3.13
N GLY A 409 28.03 -29.21 -2.96
CA GLY A 409 28.22 -27.80 -3.36
C GLY A 409 27.69 -26.77 -2.36
N VAL A 410 26.99 -27.19 -1.30
CA VAL A 410 26.61 -26.30 -0.19
C VAL A 410 27.77 -26.20 0.80
N ASP A 411 28.17 -24.97 1.10
CA ASP A 411 29.26 -24.68 2.04
C ASP A 411 28.85 -23.60 3.05
N ASN A 412 29.83 -23.02 3.75
CA ASN A 412 29.64 -21.97 4.74
C ASN A 412 29.31 -20.60 4.12
N ARG A 413 29.34 -20.46 2.79
CA ARG A 413 28.93 -19.24 2.08
C ARG A 413 27.49 -19.32 1.61
N THR A 414 26.94 -20.52 1.42
CA THR A 414 25.54 -20.69 1.03
C THR A 414 24.61 -20.18 2.14
N PRO A 415 23.72 -19.21 1.88
CA PRO A 415 22.86 -18.67 2.93
C PRO A 415 21.88 -19.71 3.53
N ARG A 416 21.45 -19.47 4.76
CA ARG A 416 20.36 -20.19 5.45
C ARG A 416 19.13 -19.31 5.56
N VAL A 417 17.96 -19.92 5.72
CA VAL A 417 16.69 -19.20 5.87
C VAL A 417 16.25 -19.21 7.33
N SER A 418 15.74 -18.09 7.83
CA SER A 418 15.07 -18.03 9.13
C SER A 418 14.02 -16.93 9.15
N PHE A 419 13.04 -17.10 10.02
CA PHE A 419 12.02 -16.12 10.31
C PHE A 419 12.22 -15.58 11.72
N LEU A 420 11.98 -14.29 11.92
CA LEU A 420 12.02 -13.68 13.25
C LEU A 420 11.05 -14.38 14.19
N GLU A 421 11.37 -14.40 15.47
CA GLU A 421 10.46 -14.92 16.48
C GLU A 421 9.36 -13.90 16.80
N CYS A 422 8.11 -14.35 16.89
CA CYS A 422 7.00 -13.50 17.33
C CYS A 422 6.90 -13.48 18.86
N SER A 423 6.93 -12.28 19.43
CA SER A 423 6.50 -12.03 20.81
C SER A 423 5.30 -11.10 20.82
N VAL A 424 4.41 -11.23 21.81
CA VAL A 424 3.30 -10.29 21.99
C VAL A 424 3.42 -9.60 23.34
N TYR A 425 3.39 -8.28 23.33
CA TYR A 425 3.42 -7.44 24.51
C TYR A 425 2.01 -6.91 24.75
N MET A 426 1.47 -7.17 25.93
CA MET A 426 0.20 -6.62 26.39
C MET A 426 0.49 -5.41 27.25
N LEU A 427 0.11 -4.23 26.78
CA LEU A 427 0.33 -2.98 27.49
C LEU A 427 -1.00 -2.47 28.03
N ASP A 428 -1.03 -2.16 29.32
CA ASP A 428 -2.12 -1.40 29.92
C ASP A 428 -1.89 0.09 29.65
N VAL A 429 -2.69 0.64 28.74
CA VAL A 429 -2.67 2.07 28.43
C VAL A 429 -3.67 2.83 29.30
N HIS A 430 -3.55 4.15 29.32
CA HIS A 430 -4.37 5.03 30.16
C HIS A 430 -5.88 4.73 30.04
N LYS A 431 -6.61 4.78 31.16
CA LYS A 431 -8.04 4.43 31.30
C LYS A 431 -8.38 2.94 31.23
N GLY A 432 -7.42 2.06 31.55
CA GLY A 432 -7.68 0.61 31.70
C GLY A 432 -7.90 -0.13 30.38
N LYS A 433 -7.63 0.50 29.24
CA LYS A 433 -7.63 -0.17 27.94
C LYS A 433 -6.32 -0.93 27.78
N ARG A 434 -6.39 -2.17 27.33
CA ARG A 434 -5.23 -3.01 27.05
C ARG A 434 -5.00 -3.11 25.55
N ILE A 435 -3.75 -3.01 25.09
CA ILE A 435 -3.38 -3.18 23.68
C ILE A 435 -2.43 -4.38 23.54
N GLY A 436 -2.56 -5.11 22.43
CA GLY A 436 -1.70 -6.25 22.09
C GLY A 436 -0.79 -5.92 20.92
N LEU A 437 0.51 -5.84 21.17
CA LEU A 437 1.53 -5.49 20.18
C LEU A 437 2.34 -6.74 19.83
N LEU A 438 2.41 -7.10 18.56
CA LEU A 438 3.42 -8.07 18.12
C LEU A 438 4.76 -7.34 18.03
N VAL A 439 5.74 -7.81 18.80
CA VAL A 439 7.07 -7.25 18.93
C VAL A 439 8.10 -8.21 18.34
N GLU A 440 8.98 -7.66 17.52
CA GLU A 440 10.10 -8.38 16.91
C GLU A 440 11.29 -7.43 16.66
N LYS A 441 12.45 -8.01 16.33
CA LYS A 441 13.66 -7.26 15.95
C LYS A 441 13.38 -6.37 14.74
N MET A 442 13.79 -5.11 14.81
CA MET A 442 13.84 -4.22 13.65
C MET A 442 15.02 -4.62 12.79
N LEU A 443 14.75 -5.07 11.57
CA LEU A 443 15.77 -5.34 10.56
C LEU A 443 16.20 -4.02 9.90
N ASP A 444 17.44 -3.95 9.44
CA ASP A 444 17.97 -2.74 8.80
C ASP A 444 17.16 -2.40 7.54
N PRO A 445 16.47 -1.24 7.50
CA PRO A 445 15.69 -0.85 6.32
C PRO A 445 16.53 -0.74 5.05
N LYS A 446 17.84 -0.43 5.16
CA LYS A 446 18.72 -0.30 3.99
C LYS A 446 18.96 -1.62 3.26
N GLY A 447 18.89 -2.75 3.99
CA GLY A 447 19.05 -4.09 3.44
C GLY A 447 17.73 -4.72 2.99
N TYR A 448 16.61 -4.00 3.01
CA TYR A 448 15.30 -4.57 2.69
C TYR A 448 15.23 -4.92 1.20
N LYS A 449 15.02 -6.20 0.91
CA LYS A 449 14.72 -6.70 -0.42
C LYS A 449 13.52 -7.64 -0.39
N LYS A 450 12.68 -7.57 -1.42
CA LYS A 450 11.56 -8.49 -1.65
C LYS A 450 11.97 -9.50 -2.72
N TRP A 451 12.06 -10.78 -2.35
CA TRP A 451 12.52 -11.84 -3.24
C TRP A 451 11.37 -12.45 -4.05
N ASN A 452 10.19 -12.54 -3.45
CA ASN A 452 8.93 -12.84 -4.14
C ASN A 452 7.75 -12.22 -3.39
N ASN A 453 6.55 -12.21 -3.98
CA ASN A 453 5.32 -11.79 -3.30
C ASN A 453 4.26 -12.91 -3.28
N ASN A 454 3.06 -12.58 -2.81
CA ASN A 454 1.92 -13.50 -2.77
C ASN A 454 1.06 -13.51 -4.05
N ALA A 455 1.51 -12.82 -5.10
CA ALA A 455 0.83 -12.63 -6.38
C ALA A 455 1.68 -13.05 -7.60
N GLY A 456 2.79 -13.76 -7.39
CA GLY A 456 3.62 -14.32 -8.47
C GLY A 456 4.84 -13.49 -8.86
N TYR A 457 5.10 -12.34 -8.25
CA TYR A 457 6.37 -11.63 -8.47
C TYR A 457 7.56 -12.45 -7.99
N VAL A 458 8.65 -12.42 -8.77
CA VAL A 458 9.97 -12.97 -8.46
C VAL A 458 11.03 -11.90 -8.74
N ASP A 459 12.04 -11.82 -7.88
CA ASP A 459 13.19 -10.91 -8.06
C ASP A 459 13.85 -11.11 -9.44
N GLY A 460 14.19 -10.00 -10.11
CA GLY A 460 14.72 -10.01 -11.47
C GLY A 460 13.70 -9.89 -12.60
N MET A 461 12.39 -9.93 -12.31
CA MET A 461 11.36 -9.69 -13.33
C MET A 461 11.38 -8.26 -13.88
N PRO A 462 11.09 -8.03 -15.18
CA PRO A 462 11.01 -6.69 -15.76
C PRO A 462 9.99 -5.77 -15.07
N LEU A 463 10.33 -4.50 -14.85
CA LEU A 463 9.50 -3.48 -14.16
C LEU A 463 8.03 -3.39 -14.64
N HIS A 464 7.74 -3.66 -15.92
CA HIS A 464 6.36 -3.63 -16.45
C HIS A 464 5.49 -4.81 -15.98
N LEU A 465 6.10 -5.93 -15.55
CA LEU A 465 5.44 -7.05 -14.88
C LEU A 465 5.45 -6.88 -13.35
N GLN A 466 6.29 -5.99 -12.81
CA GLN A 466 6.37 -5.67 -11.37
C GLN A 466 5.19 -4.83 -10.88
N ALA A 467 4.50 -4.11 -11.77
CA ALA A 467 3.36 -3.23 -11.44
C ALA A 467 2.08 -3.97 -10.99
N MET A 468 2.18 -5.27 -10.68
CA MET A 468 1.07 -6.14 -10.27
C MET A 468 1.08 -6.48 -8.78
N ASP A 469 1.69 -5.64 -7.93
CA ASP A 469 1.43 -5.70 -6.49
C ASP A 469 0.01 -5.14 -6.26
N GLY A 470 -0.96 -6.02 -5.98
CA GLY A 470 -2.33 -5.65 -5.62
C GLY A 470 -3.38 -5.59 -6.76
N ALA A 471 -2.99 -5.73 -8.02
CA ALA A 471 -3.96 -5.83 -9.12
C ALA A 471 -4.45 -7.27 -9.31
N ASP A 472 -5.72 -7.52 -9.01
CA ASP A 472 -6.40 -8.75 -9.42
C ASP A 472 -6.51 -8.74 -10.96
N LEU A 473 -5.99 -9.78 -11.61
CA LEU A 473 -6.15 -10.05 -13.05
C LEU A 473 -7.60 -10.49 -13.38
N GLY A 474 -8.60 -9.76 -12.89
CA GLY A 474 -10.01 -10.01 -13.22
C GLY A 474 -10.36 -9.78 -14.69
N GLY A 475 -9.51 -9.03 -15.43
CA GLY A 475 -9.75 -8.66 -16.84
C GLY A 475 -9.41 -9.74 -17.88
N LEU A 476 -8.75 -10.84 -17.50
CA LEU A 476 -8.44 -11.97 -18.39
C LEU A 476 -9.17 -13.27 -18.00
N GLN A 477 -10.09 -13.17 -17.04
CA GLN A 477 -10.79 -14.32 -16.44
C GLN A 477 -11.87 -14.93 -17.36
N ALA A 478 -12.21 -14.31 -18.48
CA ALA A 478 -13.20 -14.83 -19.43
C ALA A 478 -12.68 -15.92 -20.39
N VAL A 479 -11.38 -16.25 -20.38
CA VAL A 479 -10.80 -17.26 -21.30
C VAL A 479 -10.32 -18.53 -20.57
N ALA A 480 -10.06 -18.44 -19.26
CA ALA A 480 -9.56 -19.59 -18.48
C ALA A 480 -10.68 -20.52 -17.97
N GLU A 481 -11.94 -20.06 -17.93
CA GLU A 481 -13.09 -20.88 -17.49
C GLU A 481 -13.62 -21.85 -18.57
N ALA A 482 -12.93 -21.96 -19.71
CA ALA A 482 -13.27 -22.92 -20.77
C ALA A 482 -12.36 -24.18 -20.81
N PHE A 483 -11.37 -24.30 -19.92
CA PHE A 483 -10.48 -25.47 -19.87
C PHE A 483 -10.36 -26.01 -18.44
N SER A 484 -11.49 -26.43 -17.88
CA SER A 484 -11.50 -27.36 -16.76
C SER A 484 -12.32 -28.59 -17.11
N GLU A 485 -11.73 -29.47 -17.92
CA GLU A 485 -11.90 -30.91 -17.84
C GLU A 485 -10.86 -31.53 -18.78
N GLU A 486 -10.37 -32.71 -18.39
CA GLU A 486 -9.31 -33.51 -19.01
C GLU A 486 -7.88 -33.19 -18.58
N GLY A 487 -7.29 -34.17 -17.90
CA GLY A 487 -5.96 -34.10 -17.31
C GLY A 487 -4.84 -34.26 -18.31
N LEU A 488 -3.63 -33.97 -17.86
CA LEU A 488 -2.40 -34.53 -18.40
C LEU A 488 -1.44 -34.72 -17.20
N ASP A 489 -1.48 -35.92 -16.65
CA ASP A 489 -0.28 -36.55 -16.14
C ASP A 489 0.71 -36.71 -17.30
N SER A 490 1.97 -36.36 -17.05
CA SER A 490 3.08 -36.95 -17.79
C SER A 490 4.23 -37.13 -16.80
N GLU A 491 4.29 -38.32 -16.22
CA GLU A 491 5.42 -38.83 -15.43
C GLU A 491 6.63 -39.21 -16.32
N ASP A 492 6.64 -38.85 -17.61
CA ASP A 492 7.57 -39.41 -18.61
C ASP A 492 8.72 -38.49 -19.09
N GLU A 493 8.95 -37.35 -18.46
CA GLU A 493 10.18 -36.54 -18.68
C GLU A 493 11.27 -36.81 -17.62
N GLU A 494 11.06 -37.77 -16.70
CA GLU A 494 11.98 -38.07 -15.60
C GLU A 494 13.11 -39.06 -15.95
N SER A 495 13.13 -39.63 -17.16
CA SER A 495 14.06 -40.70 -17.55
C SER A 495 15.18 -40.32 -18.54
N LYS A 496 15.24 -39.09 -19.06
CA LYS A 496 16.21 -38.71 -20.11
C LYS A 496 17.45 -37.92 -19.68
N LEU A 497 17.66 -37.67 -18.38
CA LEU A 497 18.89 -37.02 -17.89
C LEU A 497 19.78 -37.94 -17.04
N CYS A 498 19.86 -39.21 -17.43
CA CYS A 498 20.86 -40.16 -16.91
C CYS A 498 21.72 -40.71 -18.05
N ALA A 499 22.24 -39.84 -18.91
CA ALA A 499 23.25 -40.25 -19.90
C ALA A 499 24.04 -39.05 -20.47
N SER A 500 24.64 -38.21 -19.63
CA SER A 500 25.77 -37.40 -20.08
C SER A 500 26.75 -37.17 -18.93
N LYS A 501 27.92 -37.81 -19.08
CA LYS A 501 29.11 -37.55 -18.27
C LYS A 501 29.58 -36.12 -18.55
N GLY A 502 29.43 -35.26 -17.56
CA GLY A 502 30.10 -33.96 -17.47
C GLY A 502 29.93 -33.46 -16.04
N PHE A 503 31.03 -33.21 -15.34
CA PHE A 503 31.00 -32.48 -14.08
C PHE A 503 30.55 -31.05 -14.39
N TYR A 504 29.25 -30.80 -14.41
CA TYR A 504 28.74 -29.43 -14.37
C TYR A 504 29.01 -28.92 -12.95
N GLU A 505 29.79 -27.84 -12.85
CA GLU A 505 30.02 -27.17 -11.58
C GLU A 505 28.71 -26.51 -11.17
N ILE A 506 28.06 -27.06 -10.13
CA ILE A 506 26.80 -26.52 -9.61
C ILE A 506 27.11 -25.18 -8.95
N SER A 507 26.67 -24.09 -9.58
CA SER A 507 26.75 -22.75 -9.01
C SER A 507 25.45 -22.43 -8.28
N ILE A 508 25.53 -22.21 -6.96
CA ILE A 508 24.39 -21.77 -6.15
C ILE A 508 24.51 -20.26 -5.95
N GLN A 509 23.57 -19.50 -6.51
CA GLN A 509 23.48 -18.07 -6.27
C GLN A 509 22.64 -17.78 -5.01
N GLU A 510 22.88 -16.66 -4.35
CA GLU A 510 22.14 -16.27 -3.14
C GLU A 510 20.64 -16.10 -3.41
N SER A 511 20.29 -15.55 -4.58
CA SER A 511 18.92 -15.36 -5.05
C SER A 511 18.17 -16.67 -5.31
N ASP A 512 18.88 -17.80 -5.47
CA ASP A 512 18.26 -19.11 -5.66
C ASP A 512 17.61 -19.62 -4.37
N VAL A 513 18.18 -19.28 -3.20
CA VAL A 513 17.78 -19.84 -1.91
C VAL A 513 16.33 -19.46 -1.54
N PRO A 514 15.87 -18.20 -1.64
CA PRO A 514 14.47 -17.85 -1.36
C PRO A 514 13.47 -18.52 -2.30
N GLN A 515 13.76 -18.60 -3.60
CA GLN A 515 12.86 -19.25 -4.57
C GLN A 515 12.79 -20.77 -4.34
N ALA A 516 13.95 -21.39 -4.13
CA ALA A 516 14.04 -22.80 -3.82
C ALA A 516 13.35 -23.14 -2.48
N PHE A 517 13.43 -22.27 -1.47
CA PHE A 517 12.70 -22.42 -0.21
C PHE A 517 11.18 -22.43 -0.44
N SER A 518 10.66 -21.46 -1.20
CA SER A 518 9.22 -21.37 -1.51
C SER A 518 8.71 -22.65 -2.19
N HIS A 519 9.39 -23.10 -3.25
CA HIS A 519 9.03 -24.35 -3.93
C HIS A 519 9.23 -25.58 -3.04
N PHE A 520 10.32 -25.64 -2.25
CA PHE A 520 10.54 -26.72 -1.29
C PHE A 520 9.38 -26.86 -0.31
N THR A 521 8.83 -25.76 0.21
CA THR A 521 7.68 -25.83 1.13
C THR A 521 6.47 -26.49 0.49
N TYR A 522 6.19 -26.19 -0.78
CA TYR A 522 5.12 -26.82 -1.56
C TYR A 522 5.33 -28.32 -1.71
N ARG A 523 6.54 -28.75 -2.07
CA ARG A 523 6.86 -30.18 -2.24
C ARG A 523 6.88 -30.92 -0.91
N LYS A 524 7.58 -30.40 0.10
CA LYS A 524 7.71 -31.03 1.43
C LYS A 524 6.36 -31.21 2.12
N THR A 525 5.41 -30.32 1.85
CA THR A 525 4.07 -30.37 2.45
C THR A 525 3.05 -31.11 1.57
N GLN A 526 3.51 -31.84 0.54
CA GLN A 526 2.67 -32.59 -0.38
C GLN A 526 1.60 -31.71 -1.05
N ARG A 527 2.03 -30.55 -1.56
CA ARG A 527 1.19 -29.58 -2.28
C ARG A 527 0.08 -28.96 -1.40
N ARG A 528 0.30 -28.90 -0.08
CA ARG A 528 -0.66 -28.34 0.88
C ARG A 528 -0.37 -26.90 1.29
N MET A 529 0.90 -26.53 1.39
CA MET A 529 1.33 -25.20 1.84
C MET A 529 2.42 -24.67 0.92
N LEU A 530 2.34 -23.40 0.54
CA LEU A 530 3.42 -22.68 -0.13
C LEU A 530 3.72 -21.42 0.68
N VAL A 531 4.95 -21.29 1.15
CA VAL A 531 5.44 -20.08 1.84
C VAL A 531 5.98 -19.12 0.79
N CYS A 532 5.51 -17.88 0.79
CA CYS A 532 5.93 -16.81 -0.10
C CYS A 532 5.91 -15.46 0.63
N ASP A 533 6.00 -14.37 -0.13
CA ASP A 533 6.21 -13.01 0.40
C ASP A 533 7.52 -12.94 1.20
N LEU A 534 8.57 -13.55 0.64
CA LEU A 534 9.89 -13.61 1.24
C LEU A 534 10.58 -12.27 1.06
N GLN A 535 10.73 -11.55 2.16
CA GLN A 535 11.21 -10.17 2.17
C GLN A 535 12.03 -9.91 3.42
N ARG A 536 12.85 -8.84 3.39
CA ARG A 536 13.76 -8.30 4.42
C ARG A 536 15.24 -8.51 4.04
N VAL A 537 16.10 -8.96 4.97
CA VAL A 537 17.56 -8.72 4.92
C VAL A 537 18.34 -10.04 4.83
N LEU A 538 19.45 -10.02 4.09
CA LEU A 538 20.50 -11.03 4.16
C LEU A 538 21.56 -10.55 5.17
N ASP A 539 21.69 -11.25 6.31
CA ASP A 539 22.74 -11.00 7.30
C ASP A 539 24.02 -11.76 6.91
N GLU A 540 24.92 -11.04 6.25
CA GLU A 540 26.24 -11.54 5.83
C GLU A 540 27.25 -11.61 6.99
N ASN A 541 26.94 -11.04 8.16
CA ASN A 541 27.84 -11.10 9.33
C ASN A 541 27.76 -12.44 10.06
N SER A 542 26.76 -13.25 9.73
CA SER A 542 26.60 -14.60 10.25
C SER A 542 27.33 -15.62 9.36
N THR A 543 27.88 -16.69 9.97
CA THR A 543 28.54 -17.77 9.22
C THR A 543 27.84 -19.10 9.51
N PRO A 544 27.14 -19.72 8.54
CA PRO A 544 26.88 -19.21 7.19
C PRO A 544 25.94 -17.99 7.17
N PRO A 545 25.95 -17.17 6.08
CA PRO A 545 25.03 -16.05 5.91
C PRO A 545 23.57 -16.45 6.09
N ARG A 546 22.71 -15.50 6.46
CA ARG A 546 21.34 -15.82 6.84
C ARG A 546 20.33 -14.82 6.31
N PHE A 547 19.37 -15.31 5.54
CA PHE A 547 18.14 -14.58 5.27
C PHE A 547 17.31 -14.49 6.55
N GLU A 548 17.18 -13.28 7.09
CA GLU A 548 16.27 -12.94 8.19
C GLU A 548 14.96 -12.40 7.59
N PHE A 549 13.93 -13.24 7.55
CA PHE A 549 12.60 -12.88 7.04
C PHE A 549 11.61 -12.60 8.17
N THR A 550 10.53 -11.88 7.86
CA THR A 550 9.36 -11.71 8.74
C THR A 550 8.11 -11.47 7.90
N ASP A 551 6.94 -11.62 8.51
CA ASP A 551 5.63 -11.48 7.87
C ASP A 551 5.43 -12.34 6.61
N PRO A 552 5.76 -13.65 6.64
CA PRO A 552 5.52 -14.51 5.49
C PRO A 552 4.03 -14.67 5.19
N VAL A 553 3.72 -14.99 3.95
CA VAL A 553 2.41 -15.49 3.53
C VAL A 553 2.47 -17.00 3.35
N ILE A 554 1.43 -17.71 3.78
CA ILE A 554 1.26 -19.14 3.53
C ILE A 554 -0.02 -19.35 2.74
N HIS A 555 0.10 -19.69 1.47
CA HIS A 555 -1.02 -20.19 0.69
C HIS A 555 -1.33 -21.62 1.12
N TYR A 556 -2.58 -21.94 1.41
CA TYR A 556 -2.98 -23.24 1.96
C TYR A 556 -4.14 -23.89 1.21
N ARG A 557 -3.95 -25.14 0.80
CA ARG A 557 -5.02 -25.98 0.24
C ARG A 557 -5.70 -26.76 1.34
N SER A 558 -6.91 -26.33 1.69
CA SER A 558 -7.76 -27.00 2.68
C SER A 558 -8.39 -28.28 2.13
N ARG A 559 -8.44 -29.31 2.97
CA ARG A 559 -9.20 -30.55 2.70
C ARG A 559 -10.69 -30.41 2.98
N THR A 560 -11.08 -29.41 3.78
CA THR A 560 -12.47 -29.21 4.24
C THR A 560 -13.08 -27.93 3.67
N GLY A 561 -12.54 -27.41 2.57
CA GLY A 561 -13.03 -26.19 1.91
C GLY A 561 -12.75 -24.86 2.64
N ARG A 562 -12.12 -24.87 3.82
CA ARG A 562 -11.75 -23.63 4.53
C ARG A 562 -10.83 -22.76 3.67
N GLN A 563 -11.13 -21.47 3.60
CA GLN A 563 -10.30 -20.46 2.93
C GLN A 563 -9.56 -19.60 3.98
N GLN A 564 -8.51 -18.90 3.54
CA GLN A 564 -7.77 -17.92 4.35
C GLN A 564 -7.26 -18.47 5.70
N VAL A 565 -6.72 -19.69 5.69
CA VAL A 565 -6.37 -20.43 6.92
C VAL A 565 -5.21 -19.76 7.68
N PHE A 566 -4.30 -19.13 6.95
CA PHE A 566 -3.14 -18.41 7.51
C PHE A 566 -3.28 -16.89 7.44
N GLY A 567 -4.52 -16.39 7.31
CA GLY A 567 -4.83 -14.97 7.22
C GLY A 567 -5.32 -14.56 5.83
N ARG A 568 -5.61 -13.28 5.67
CA ARG A 568 -6.30 -12.75 4.49
C ARG A 568 -5.48 -12.80 3.20
N THR A 569 -4.17 -12.88 3.32
CA THR A 569 -3.24 -12.95 2.19
C THR A 569 -3.06 -14.37 1.65
N ASP A 570 -3.65 -15.37 2.29
CA ASP A 570 -3.74 -16.75 1.80
C ASP A 570 -4.77 -16.86 0.68
N ASN A 571 -4.26 -16.88 -0.55
CA ASN A 571 -5.02 -17.00 -1.79
C ASN A 571 -5.25 -18.47 -2.20
N GLY A 572 -4.96 -19.43 -1.31
CA GLY A 572 -5.15 -20.86 -1.55
C GLY A 572 -4.50 -21.34 -2.84
N THR A 573 -5.24 -22.10 -3.64
CA THR A 573 -4.73 -22.66 -4.92
C THR A 573 -4.40 -21.59 -5.94
N LYS A 574 -5.14 -20.46 -5.98
CA LYS A 574 -4.82 -19.33 -6.88
C LYS A 574 -3.43 -18.78 -6.59
N GLY A 575 -3.06 -18.70 -5.31
CA GLY A 575 -1.72 -18.30 -4.89
C GLY A 575 -0.63 -19.26 -5.36
N PHE A 576 -0.92 -20.56 -5.43
CA PHE A 576 0.01 -21.54 -6.01
C PHE A 576 0.20 -21.32 -7.50
N HIS A 577 -0.89 -21.17 -8.26
CA HIS A 577 -0.83 -20.96 -9.71
C HIS A 577 0.00 -19.72 -10.05
N ARG A 578 -0.28 -18.59 -9.41
CA ARG A 578 0.49 -17.35 -9.61
C ARG A 578 1.98 -17.50 -9.32
N PHE A 579 2.36 -18.27 -8.29
CA PHE A 579 3.77 -18.56 -8.02
C PHE A 579 4.40 -19.42 -9.13
N PHE A 580 3.73 -20.48 -9.58
CA PHE A 580 4.29 -21.39 -10.58
C PHE A 580 4.24 -20.86 -12.02
N GLU A 581 3.42 -19.85 -12.31
CA GLU A 581 3.44 -19.11 -13.58
C GLU A 581 4.77 -18.41 -13.83
N THR A 582 5.48 -18.05 -12.74
CA THR A 582 6.67 -17.21 -12.80
C THR A 582 7.92 -17.88 -12.21
N HIS A 583 7.75 -18.99 -11.49
CA HIS A 583 8.84 -19.71 -10.86
C HIS A 583 9.62 -20.57 -11.87
N GLU A 584 10.89 -20.25 -12.04
CA GLU A 584 11.85 -21.10 -12.74
C GLU A 584 12.75 -21.83 -11.74
N CYS A 585 12.86 -23.15 -11.88
CA CYS A 585 13.71 -23.95 -10.99
C CYS A 585 15.19 -23.71 -11.29
N SER A 586 15.92 -23.19 -10.31
CA SER A 586 17.39 -23.22 -10.29
C SER A 586 17.92 -24.64 -10.01
N ASP A 587 19.24 -24.84 -10.16
CA ASP A 587 19.87 -26.12 -9.83
C ASP A 587 19.69 -26.48 -8.36
N LEU A 588 19.81 -25.50 -7.46
CA LEU A 588 19.50 -25.67 -6.05
C LEU A 588 18.06 -26.17 -5.84
N CYS A 589 17.10 -25.56 -6.54
CA CYS A 589 15.69 -25.96 -6.47
C CYS A 589 15.47 -27.41 -6.93
N ARG A 590 16.10 -27.81 -8.05
CA ARG A 590 16.05 -29.19 -8.54
C ARG A 590 16.66 -30.16 -7.52
N MET A 591 17.77 -29.80 -6.89
CA MET A 591 18.44 -30.65 -5.90
C MET A 591 17.64 -30.86 -4.63
N LEU A 592 17.02 -29.80 -4.13
CA LEU A 592 16.17 -29.85 -2.93
C LEU A 592 14.88 -30.63 -3.16
N ASN A 593 14.37 -30.68 -4.39
CA ASN A 593 13.08 -31.29 -4.70
C ASN A 593 13.18 -32.69 -5.32
N ARG A 594 14.37 -33.11 -5.79
CA ARG A 594 14.68 -34.48 -6.23
C ARG A 594 15.13 -35.37 -5.08
N ARG A 595 15.01 -36.69 -5.23
CA ARG A 595 15.68 -37.68 -4.35
C ARG A 595 17.13 -37.78 -4.81
N PHE A 596 18.06 -37.15 -4.08
CA PHE A 596 19.48 -37.43 -4.25
C PHE A 596 19.80 -38.74 -3.52
N VAL A 597 20.08 -39.80 -4.28
CA VAL A 597 20.70 -41.01 -3.74
C VAL A 597 22.21 -40.79 -3.76
N ARG A 598 22.85 -40.68 -2.59
CA ARG A 598 24.30 -40.84 -2.52
C ARG A 598 24.61 -42.26 -2.96
N GLN A 599 25.46 -42.45 -3.96
CA GLN A 599 26.02 -43.78 -4.24
C GLN A 599 26.72 -44.28 -2.97
N GLY A 600 26.11 -45.25 -2.28
CA GLY A 600 26.70 -45.93 -1.13
C GLY A 600 25.88 -45.99 0.16
N GLU A 601 24.75 -45.28 0.30
CA GLU A 601 23.90 -45.39 1.49
C GLU A 601 22.49 -45.87 1.12
N ALA A 602 22.15 -47.07 1.60
CA ALA A 602 20.83 -47.68 1.42
C ALA A 602 19.74 -46.82 2.05
N GLU A 603 18.58 -46.77 1.38
CA GLU A 603 17.37 -46.11 1.83
C GLU A 603 17.02 -46.46 3.28
N VAL A 604 17.09 -45.48 4.19
CA VAL A 604 16.11 -45.38 5.28
C VAL A 604 15.89 -43.91 5.64
N LEU A 605 14.64 -43.43 5.47
CA LEU A 605 13.81 -42.73 6.48
C LEU A 605 12.85 -41.68 5.85
N TRP A 606 11.63 -41.70 6.40
CA TRP A 606 10.39 -41.02 6.03
C TRP A 606 10.37 -39.50 6.30
#